data_AF-A0A258SST5-F1
#
_entry.id   AF-A0A258SST5-F1
#
_cell.length_a   1.000
_cell.length_b   1.000
_cell.length_c   1.000
_cell.angle_alpha   90.00
_cell.angle_beta   90.00
_cell.angle_gamma   90.00
#
_symmetry.space_group_name_H-M   'P 1'
#
loop_
_entity.id
_entity.type
_entity.pdbx_description
1 polymer ?
#
loop_
_entity_poly.entity_id
_entity_poly.type
_entity_poly.pdbx_seq_one_letter_code
_entity_poly.pdbx_strand_id
1 'polypeptide(L)'
;PQEKIVKKWRLEPGKMLLIDTVQGRIIDDAEVKQQLATAKPYKQWIAESRYFLSDMPKVDADLKLSASLLDSQQAFGYTQEDIKFLLQPMVQSGEEAIGSMGNDAALPVLSAKPKVLYNYFKQLFAQVTNPPIDPIREELVMSLVTFIGPKPNLLGIDETKPPMRLEASQPVLMLDELEQLKSIAKLTNNQYKSMVLDITYPATQGKEAMAAAIASITSAAEKAVQDGYNILILSDRAMGAERVAIPALLACSATHEHLVKAGLRTSTGLVVDTGSAREVHHFALLAGYGAEAVCPWLIFETIKGMSADSYQGNKNFVKAVSKGLYKVMSKMGISTYQSYCGAQIFEAIGLNTKFVEEYFTGTITNIEGIGLDQVAEEAVRLHTAAFGTDPVLANSLDAGGEYAFRIRGEEHTWTPESIAKLQNATRTNQFDTYKEYAKLINDQTRRHMTLRGLFEVKPAGAAIPLDAVEPAKEIVKRFATGAMSLGSISTEAHTTLAIAMNRIGGKSNTGEGGEDQKRFIPISSDTTVADIIGASRIESNIPLKAGDSM
;
A
#
# COMPACT_ATOMS: atom_id res chain seq x y z
N PRO A 1 -55.41 1.15 5.65
CA PRO A 1 -54.21 1.11 4.76
C PRO A 1 -53.03 0.29 5.32
N GLN A 2 -52.87 0.23 6.65
CA GLN A 2 -51.96 -0.71 7.30
C GLN A 2 -52.58 -2.12 7.43
N GLU A 3 -53.92 -2.19 7.59
CA GLU A 3 -54.65 -3.46 7.73
C GLU A 3 -54.62 -4.37 6.48
N LYS A 4 -54.11 -3.88 5.34
CA LYS A 4 -53.96 -4.66 4.09
C LYS A 4 -52.54 -5.22 3.87
N ILE A 5 -51.58 -4.94 4.76
CA ILE A 5 -50.20 -5.38 4.60
C ILE A 5 -50.05 -6.81 5.12
N VAL A 6 -49.83 -7.76 4.21
CA VAL A 6 -49.65 -9.19 4.54
C VAL A 6 -48.25 -9.46 5.13
N LYS A 7 -47.21 -8.80 4.61
CA LYS A 7 -45.83 -8.96 5.08
C LYS A 7 -45.05 -7.66 4.90
N LYS A 8 -44.24 -7.30 5.89
CA LYS A 8 -43.19 -6.27 5.78
C LYS A 8 -41.84 -6.94 5.85
N TRP A 9 -40.97 -6.62 4.92
CA TRP A 9 -39.64 -7.20 4.83
C TRP A 9 -38.69 -6.23 4.12
N ARG A 10 -37.38 -6.48 4.23
CA ARG A 10 -36.31 -5.72 3.57
C ARG A 10 -35.30 -6.69 2.96
N LEU A 11 -34.63 -6.29 1.88
CA LEU A 11 -33.53 -7.08 1.33
C LEU A 11 -32.34 -7.09 2.31
N GLU A 12 -31.77 -8.28 2.48
CA GLU A 12 -30.57 -8.54 3.31
C GLU A 12 -29.40 -8.89 2.38
N PRO A 13 -28.14 -8.81 2.85
CA PRO A 13 -26.97 -9.14 2.05
C PRO A 13 -27.11 -10.50 1.33
N GLY A 14 -26.95 -10.48 0.01
CA GLY A 14 -27.01 -11.67 -0.84
C GLY A 14 -28.40 -12.27 -1.07
N LYS A 15 -29.49 -11.69 -0.55
CA LYS A 15 -30.87 -12.14 -0.82
C LYS A 15 -31.47 -11.44 -2.04
N MET A 16 -32.33 -12.15 -2.76
CA MET A 16 -33.03 -11.66 -3.95
C MET A 16 -34.54 -11.55 -3.72
N LEU A 17 -35.20 -10.67 -4.48
CA LEU A 17 -36.66 -10.63 -4.62
C LEU A 17 -36.99 -10.95 -6.08
N LEU A 18 -37.71 -12.04 -6.31
CA LEU A 18 -38.15 -12.44 -7.64
C LEU A 18 -39.67 -12.50 -7.71
N ILE A 19 -40.24 -11.89 -8.74
CA ILE A 19 -41.68 -11.96 -9.04
C ILE A 19 -41.80 -12.60 -10.42
N ASP A 20 -42.40 -13.78 -10.47
CA ASP A 20 -42.72 -14.44 -11.74
C ASP A 20 -44.14 -14.04 -12.15
N THR A 21 -44.24 -13.24 -13.20
CA THR A 21 -45.49 -12.69 -13.71
C THR A 21 -46.31 -13.70 -14.52
N VAL A 22 -45.69 -14.77 -15.02
CA VAL A 22 -46.37 -15.85 -15.74
C VAL A 22 -47.01 -16.81 -14.74
N GLN A 23 -46.28 -17.16 -13.67
CA GLN A 23 -46.82 -17.96 -12.55
C GLN A 23 -47.71 -17.13 -11.62
N GLY A 24 -47.65 -15.80 -11.71
CA GLY A 24 -48.45 -14.87 -10.89
C GLY A 24 -48.08 -14.90 -9.40
N ARG A 25 -46.82 -15.20 -9.05
CA ARG A 25 -46.38 -15.35 -7.65
C ARG A 25 -45.02 -14.74 -7.36
N ILE A 26 -44.79 -14.42 -6.10
CA ILE A 26 -43.47 -14.08 -5.56
C ILE A 26 -42.72 -15.39 -5.32
N ILE A 27 -41.51 -15.51 -5.85
CA ILE A 27 -40.63 -16.65 -5.64
C ILE A 27 -39.64 -16.29 -4.53
N ASP A 28 -39.55 -17.14 -3.50
CA ASP A 28 -38.65 -16.92 -2.36
C ASP A 28 -37.18 -17.10 -2.77
N ASP A 29 -36.28 -16.36 -2.12
CA ASP A 29 -34.82 -16.42 -2.35
C ASP A 29 -34.27 -17.85 -2.27
N ALA A 30 -34.71 -18.63 -1.28
CA ALA A 30 -34.26 -20.01 -1.10
C ALA A 30 -34.72 -20.92 -2.24
N GLU A 31 -35.94 -20.71 -2.75
CA GLU A 31 -36.48 -21.46 -3.87
C GLU A 31 -35.68 -21.18 -5.16
N VAL A 32 -35.43 -19.89 -5.46
CA VAL A 32 -34.62 -19.50 -6.63
C VAL A 32 -33.22 -20.11 -6.56
N LYS A 33 -32.54 -19.94 -5.43
CA LYS A 33 -31.18 -20.45 -5.25
C LYS A 33 -31.12 -21.98 -5.30
N GLN A 34 -32.11 -22.67 -4.73
CA GLN A 34 -32.18 -24.13 -4.79
C GLN A 34 -32.35 -24.63 -6.23
N GLN A 35 -33.25 -24.00 -7.01
CA GLN A 35 -33.44 -24.33 -8.42
C GLN A 35 -32.13 -24.12 -9.21
N LEU A 36 -31.47 -22.97 -9.03
CA LEU A 36 -30.20 -22.68 -9.69
C LEU A 36 -29.08 -23.64 -9.26
N ALA A 37 -28.95 -23.92 -7.96
CA ALA A 37 -27.90 -24.80 -7.43
C ALA A 37 -28.09 -26.29 -7.80
N THR A 38 -29.31 -26.70 -8.17
CA THR A 38 -29.61 -28.08 -8.59
C THR A 38 -29.80 -28.24 -10.09
N ALA A 39 -29.77 -27.15 -10.86
CA ALA A 39 -29.90 -27.19 -12.33
C ALA A 39 -28.83 -28.06 -13.00
N LYS A 40 -27.64 -28.15 -12.39
CA LYS A 40 -26.52 -28.97 -12.85
C LYS A 40 -25.78 -29.58 -11.65
N PRO A 41 -24.96 -30.63 -11.83
CA PRO A 41 -24.23 -31.27 -10.73
C PRO A 41 -22.98 -30.46 -10.32
N TYR A 42 -23.16 -29.18 -9.95
CA TYR A 42 -22.07 -28.24 -9.67
C TYR A 42 -21.08 -28.74 -8.61
N LYS A 43 -21.55 -29.45 -7.58
CA LYS A 43 -20.69 -30.04 -6.55
C LYS A 43 -19.70 -31.06 -7.14
N GLN A 44 -20.20 -31.94 -8.02
CA GLN A 44 -19.36 -32.93 -8.70
C GLN A 44 -18.39 -32.22 -9.65
N TRP A 45 -18.88 -31.26 -10.42
CA TRP A 45 -18.08 -30.45 -11.34
C TRP A 45 -16.92 -29.74 -10.65
N ILE A 46 -17.14 -29.09 -9.51
CA ILE A 46 -16.08 -28.43 -8.75
C ILE A 46 -15.04 -29.45 -8.25
N ALA A 47 -15.48 -30.62 -7.79
CA ALA A 47 -14.57 -31.66 -7.31
C ALA A 47 -13.70 -32.24 -8.44
N GLU A 48 -14.24 -32.37 -9.65
CA GLU A 48 -13.54 -32.95 -10.80
C GLU A 48 -12.68 -31.94 -11.58
N SER A 49 -13.02 -30.64 -11.53
CA SER A 49 -12.37 -29.60 -12.35
C SER A 49 -11.46 -28.64 -11.60
N ARG A 50 -11.06 -29.00 -10.39
CA ARG A 50 -10.22 -28.15 -9.55
C ARG A 50 -8.93 -28.84 -9.16
N TYR A 51 -7.84 -28.17 -9.45
CA TYR A 51 -6.56 -28.35 -8.81
C TYR A 51 -6.42 -27.35 -7.67
N PHE A 52 -6.23 -27.82 -6.45
CA PHE A 52 -5.92 -26.95 -5.31
C PHE A 52 -4.44 -27.03 -5.00
N LEU A 53 -3.74 -25.90 -5.05
CA LEU A 53 -2.27 -25.87 -4.99
C LEU A 53 -1.73 -26.54 -3.71
N SER A 54 -2.38 -26.31 -2.57
CA SER A 54 -1.99 -26.89 -1.29
C SER A 54 -2.21 -28.40 -1.18
N ASP A 55 -3.09 -28.98 -2.01
CA ASP A 55 -3.36 -30.42 -2.03
C ASP A 55 -2.38 -31.16 -2.96
N MET A 56 -1.63 -30.43 -3.79
CA MET A 56 -0.64 -31.04 -4.67
C MET A 56 0.55 -31.58 -3.88
N PRO A 57 1.24 -32.61 -4.41
CA PRO A 57 2.51 -33.05 -3.85
C PRO A 57 3.48 -31.88 -3.69
N LYS A 58 4.09 -31.75 -2.52
CA LYS A 58 5.11 -30.73 -2.28
C LYS A 58 6.33 -30.98 -3.15
N VAL A 59 6.94 -29.89 -3.61
CA VAL A 59 8.21 -29.90 -4.34
C VAL A 59 9.22 -29.16 -3.49
N ASP A 60 10.36 -29.80 -3.24
CA ASP A 60 11.43 -29.19 -2.44
C ASP A 60 11.97 -27.95 -3.13
N ALA A 61 12.07 -26.86 -2.38
CA ALA A 61 12.64 -25.61 -2.86
C ALA A 61 14.15 -25.54 -2.61
N ASP A 62 14.93 -25.60 -3.69
CA ASP A 62 16.37 -25.29 -3.68
C ASP A 62 16.57 -23.87 -4.24
N LEU A 63 16.44 -22.86 -3.36
CA LEU A 63 16.71 -21.47 -3.72
C LEU A 63 18.21 -21.19 -3.65
N LYS A 64 18.81 -20.96 -4.83
CA LYS A 64 20.20 -20.53 -4.96
C LYS A 64 20.25 -19.06 -5.34
N LEU A 65 20.98 -18.29 -4.53
CA LEU A 65 21.23 -16.88 -4.81
C LEU A 65 22.38 -16.73 -5.80
N SER A 66 22.23 -15.80 -6.74
CA SER A 66 23.28 -15.44 -7.72
C SER A 66 24.34 -14.50 -7.12
N ALA A 67 24.10 -13.96 -5.93
CA ALA A 67 24.98 -13.09 -5.18
C ALA A 67 24.86 -13.38 -3.66
N SER A 68 25.63 -12.68 -2.82
CA SER A 68 25.45 -12.77 -1.38
C SER A 68 24.06 -12.26 -0.96
N LEU A 69 23.57 -12.67 0.21
CA LEU A 69 22.29 -12.18 0.73
C LEU A 69 22.31 -10.65 0.89
N LEU A 70 23.42 -10.10 1.38
CA LEU A 70 23.57 -8.65 1.60
C LEU A 70 23.51 -7.89 0.28
N ASP A 71 24.30 -8.30 -0.72
CA ASP A 71 24.31 -7.61 -2.03
C ASP A 71 22.94 -7.74 -2.70
N SER A 72 22.28 -8.89 -2.55
CA SER A 72 20.93 -9.08 -3.08
C SER A 72 19.92 -8.13 -2.43
N GLN A 73 19.96 -8.01 -1.11
CA GLN A 73 19.14 -7.05 -0.37
C GLN A 73 19.42 -5.61 -0.81
N GLN A 74 20.68 -5.21 -0.95
CA GLN A 74 21.04 -3.88 -1.40
C GLN A 74 20.59 -3.59 -2.83
N ALA A 75 20.73 -4.55 -3.75
CA ALA A 75 20.33 -4.41 -5.15
C ALA A 75 18.82 -4.19 -5.30
N PHE A 76 18.01 -4.77 -4.39
CA PHE A 76 16.55 -4.53 -4.30
C PHE A 76 16.16 -3.37 -3.36
N GLY A 77 17.15 -2.59 -2.90
CA GLY A 77 16.94 -1.38 -2.10
C GLY A 77 16.44 -1.65 -0.69
N TYR A 78 16.78 -2.78 -0.07
CA TYR A 78 16.46 -3.06 1.32
C TYR A 78 17.31 -2.20 2.25
N THR A 79 16.70 -1.73 3.32
CA THR A 79 17.33 -0.94 4.37
C THR A 79 17.24 -1.65 5.72
N GLN A 80 17.99 -1.16 6.69
CA GLN A 80 17.86 -1.61 8.08
C GLN A 80 16.47 -1.30 8.65
N GLU A 81 15.80 -0.23 8.19
CA GLU A 81 14.42 0.08 8.59
C GLU A 81 13.43 -0.92 8.04
N ASP A 82 13.59 -1.34 6.79
CA ASP A 82 12.72 -2.38 6.21
C ASP A 82 12.77 -3.66 7.05
N ILE A 83 13.98 -4.08 7.46
CA ILE A 83 14.14 -5.28 8.29
C ILE A 83 13.57 -5.07 9.69
N LYS A 84 13.95 -3.98 10.37
CA LYS A 84 13.66 -3.77 11.79
C LYS A 84 12.23 -3.30 12.03
N PHE A 85 11.74 -2.34 11.26
CA PHE A 85 10.43 -1.73 11.48
C PHE A 85 9.33 -2.48 10.78
N LEU A 86 9.56 -3.07 9.60
CA LEU A 86 8.50 -3.71 8.81
C LEU A 86 8.54 -5.23 8.92
N LEU A 87 9.65 -5.85 8.54
CA LEU A 87 9.75 -7.30 8.44
C LEU A 87 9.71 -7.98 9.81
N GLN A 88 10.43 -7.44 10.80
CA GLN A 88 10.52 -8.05 12.13
C GLN A 88 9.14 -8.21 12.81
N PRO A 89 8.25 -7.20 12.87
CA PRO A 89 6.88 -7.39 13.36
C PRO A 89 6.10 -8.45 12.57
N MET A 90 6.17 -8.44 11.24
CA MET A 90 5.47 -9.41 10.40
C MET A 90 5.91 -10.85 10.69
N VAL A 91 7.20 -11.06 10.94
CA VAL A 91 7.77 -12.38 11.27
C VAL A 91 7.38 -12.81 12.69
N GLN A 92 7.34 -11.87 13.65
CA GLN A 92 7.11 -12.19 15.05
C GLN A 92 5.62 -12.38 15.39
N SER A 93 4.76 -11.44 15.01
CA SER A 93 3.33 -11.43 15.36
C SER A 93 2.41 -11.88 14.22
N GLY A 94 2.91 -11.95 12.99
CA GLY A 94 2.07 -12.18 11.82
C GLY A 94 1.13 -11.01 11.54
N GLU A 95 1.53 -9.80 11.91
CA GLU A 95 0.82 -8.55 11.70
C GLU A 95 1.78 -7.49 11.14
N GLU A 96 1.25 -6.55 10.37
CA GLU A 96 2.05 -5.45 9.85
C GLU A 96 2.51 -4.50 10.96
N ALA A 97 3.53 -3.70 10.65
CA ALA A 97 4.04 -2.69 11.56
C ALA A 97 3.02 -1.59 11.83
N ILE A 98 2.93 -1.14 13.09
CA ILE A 98 2.16 0.03 13.49
C ILE A 98 3.13 1.17 13.78
N GLY A 99 2.87 2.33 13.19
CA GLY A 99 3.60 3.57 13.41
C GLY A 99 2.69 4.69 13.93
N SER A 100 3.26 5.87 14.14
CA SER A 100 2.53 7.08 14.54
C SER A 100 3.15 8.32 13.88
N MET A 101 2.50 9.48 14.05
CA MET A 101 2.81 10.73 13.34
C MET A 101 2.52 10.68 11.83
N GLY A 102 2.58 11.83 11.17
CA GLY A 102 2.41 11.94 9.71
C GLY A 102 3.69 11.59 8.96
N ASN A 103 3.55 11.25 7.68
CA ASN A 103 4.70 11.12 6.79
C ASN A 103 5.18 12.53 6.38
N ASP A 104 6.35 12.91 6.88
CA ASP A 104 6.98 14.19 6.62
C ASP A 104 8.29 14.08 5.80
N ALA A 105 8.57 12.87 5.29
CA ALA A 105 9.63 12.61 4.34
C ALA A 105 9.32 13.23 2.97
N ALA A 106 10.36 13.50 2.19
CA ALA A 106 10.21 14.04 0.83
C ALA A 106 9.35 13.12 -0.06
N LEU A 107 8.52 13.73 -0.92
CA LEU A 107 7.84 12.97 -1.97
C LEU A 107 8.88 12.25 -2.86
N PRO A 108 8.59 11.04 -3.37
CA PRO A 108 9.58 10.24 -4.11
C PRO A 108 10.26 11.01 -5.24
N VAL A 109 9.47 11.71 -6.06
CA VAL A 109 9.95 12.51 -7.20
C VAL A 109 10.83 13.71 -6.80
N LEU A 110 10.77 14.14 -5.54
CA LEU A 110 11.55 15.26 -5.01
C LEU A 110 12.77 14.78 -4.19
N SER A 111 12.86 13.49 -3.89
CA SER A 111 13.96 12.93 -3.10
C SER A 111 15.28 12.95 -3.89
N ALA A 112 16.38 13.16 -3.16
CA ALA A 112 17.73 13.00 -3.70
C ALA A 112 18.23 11.54 -3.64
N LYS A 113 17.54 10.67 -2.88
CA LYS A 113 17.85 9.25 -2.75
C LYS A 113 17.10 8.43 -3.82
N PRO A 114 17.69 7.34 -4.34
CA PRO A 114 17.00 6.45 -5.25
C PRO A 114 15.73 5.88 -4.60
N LYS A 115 14.60 5.93 -5.32
CA LYS A 115 13.32 5.39 -4.84
C LYS A 115 12.94 4.14 -5.61
N VAL A 116 12.37 3.16 -4.90
CA VAL A 116 11.74 2.02 -5.55
C VAL A 116 10.43 2.45 -6.22
N LEU A 117 10.13 1.88 -7.39
CA LEU A 117 8.99 2.28 -8.21
C LEU A 117 7.64 2.23 -7.45
N TYR A 118 7.50 1.31 -6.48
CA TYR A 118 6.31 1.20 -5.64
C TYR A 118 5.93 2.53 -4.96
N ASN A 119 6.92 3.35 -4.56
CA ASN A 119 6.70 4.55 -3.75
C ASN A 119 5.96 5.67 -4.51
N TYR A 120 6.01 5.65 -5.84
CA TYR A 120 5.36 6.64 -6.72
C TYR A 120 3.85 6.44 -6.82
N PHE A 121 3.31 5.33 -6.31
CA PHE A 121 1.87 5.05 -6.33
C PHE A 121 1.26 5.26 -4.94
N LYS A 122 0.05 5.80 -4.90
CA LYS A 122 -0.75 6.00 -3.68
C LYS A 122 -2.05 5.22 -3.78
N GLN A 123 -2.38 4.49 -2.71
CA GLN A 123 -3.63 3.73 -2.62
C GLN A 123 -4.82 4.70 -2.64
N LEU A 124 -5.76 4.48 -3.55
CA LEU A 124 -7.05 5.16 -3.51
C LEU A 124 -7.93 4.58 -2.40
N PHE A 125 -8.85 5.38 -1.90
CA PHE A 125 -9.81 4.96 -0.88
C PHE A 125 -11.14 5.70 -1.05
N ALA A 126 -12.22 5.07 -0.62
CA ALA A 126 -13.55 5.64 -0.72
C ALA A 126 -13.85 6.58 0.45
N GLN A 127 -14.45 7.75 0.18
CA GLN A 127 -14.68 8.77 1.21
C GLN A 127 -16.14 9.20 1.37
N VAL A 128 -17.03 8.90 0.41
CA VAL A 128 -18.48 9.21 0.49
C VAL A 128 -19.27 8.30 -0.44
N THR A 129 -18.80 8.14 -1.67
CA THR A 129 -19.49 7.45 -2.78
C THR A 129 -19.89 6.02 -2.45
N ASN A 130 -19.04 5.32 -1.70
CA ASN A 130 -19.24 3.97 -1.23
C ASN A 130 -18.50 3.84 0.12
N PRO A 131 -19.03 3.03 1.05
CA PRO A 131 -18.37 2.83 2.33
C PRO A 131 -17.20 1.84 2.21
N PRO A 132 -16.12 2.02 2.98
CA PRO A 132 -15.14 0.97 3.19
C PRO A 132 -15.74 -0.20 4.01
N ILE A 133 -15.09 -1.36 3.95
CA ILE A 133 -15.46 -2.57 4.73
C ILE A 133 -14.54 -2.66 5.97
N ASP A 134 -15.03 -3.23 7.08
CA ASP A 134 -14.21 -3.57 8.23
C ASP A 134 -13.49 -4.92 7.99
N PRO A 135 -12.17 -4.94 7.70
CA PRO A 135 -11.46 -6.15 7.31
C PRO A 135 -11.24 -7.14 8.46
N ILE A 136 -11.61 -6.76 9.70
CA ILE A 136 -11.46 -7.58 10.90
C ILE A 136 -12.82 -8.13 11.32
N ARG A 137 -13.83 -7.25 11.47
CA ARG A 137 -15.16 -7.65 11.95
C ARG A 137 -16.03 -8.27 10.87
N GLU A 138 -15.79 -7.90 9.61
CA GLU A 138 -16.52 -8.38 8.44
C GLU A 138 -15.63 -9.25 7.54
N GLU A 139 -14.56 -9.84 8.09
CA GLU A 139 -13.63 -10.72 7.33
C GLU A 139 -14.37 -11.85 6.59
N LEU A 140 -15.48 -12.35 7.14
CA LEU A 140 -16.26 -13.45 6.55
C LEU A 140 -16.75 -13.16 5.12
N VAL A 141 -16.97 -11.89 4.76
CA VAL A 141 -17.41 -11.50 3.42
C VAL A 141 -16.25 -11.25 2.47
N MET A 142 -15.01 -11.31 2.97
CA MET A 142 -13.79 -11.08 2.19
C MET A 142 -13.13 -12.39 1.76
N SER A 143 -12.35 -12.36 0.68
CA SER A 143 -11.59 -13.54 0.22
C SER A 143 -10.32 -13.17 -0.53
N LEU A 144 -9.22 -13.84 -0.17
CA LEU A 144 -7.94 -13.80 -0.90
C LEU A 144 -7.77 -14.95 -1.91
N VAL A 145 -8.77 -15.82 -2.06
CA VAL A 145 -8.70 -16.95 -2.99
C VAL A 145 -8.42 -16.42 -4.40
N THR A 146 -7.41 -16.99 -5.04
CA THR A 146 -6.96 -16.62 -6.38
C THR A 146 -6.98 -17.83 -7.30
N PHE A 147 -7.24 -17.59 -8.59
CA PHE A 147 -7.18 -18.60 -9.64
C PHE A 147 -6.06 -18.26 -10.60
N ILE A 148 -5.05 -19.13 -10.66
CA ILE A 148 -3.83 -18.92 -11.45
C ILE A 148 -3.99 -19.65 -12.79
N GLY A 149 -4.23 -18.91 -13.87
CA GLY A 149 -4.37 -19.52 -15.19
C GLY A 149 -5.54 -19.02 -16.04
N PRO A 150 -5.97 -19.82 -17.03
CA PRO A 150 -7.01 -19.44 -17.99
C PRO A 150 -8.33 -19.11 -17.31
N LYS A 151 -9.01 -18.08 -17.81
CA LYS A 151 -10.35 -17.68 -17.37
C LYS A 151 -11.40 -18.49 -18.14
N PRO A 152 -12.50 -18.88 -17.47
CA PRO A 152 -13.57 -19.65 -18.10
C PRO A 152 -14.34 -18.81 -19.13
N ASN A 153 -15.01 -19.48 -20.06
CA ASN A 153 -15.99 -18.85 -20.93
C ASN A 153 -17.25 -18.48 -20.15
N LEU A 154 -17.49 -17.18 -19.94
CA LEU A 154 -18.66 -16.68 -19.21
C LEU A 154 -19.99 -16.98 -19.91
N LEU A 155 -19.98 -17.18 -21.23
CA LEU A 155 -21.17 -17.46 -22.04
C LEU A 155 -21.40 -18.96 -22.25
N GLY A 156 -20.51 -19.82 -21.73
CA GLY A 156 -20.56 -21.28 -21.85
C GLY A 156 -21.66 -21.93 -21.01
N ILE A 157 -22.88 -21.39 -20.99
CA ILE A 157 -23.96 -21.86 -20.12
C ILE A 157 -24.43 -23.28 -20.43
N ASP A 158 -24.13 -23.80 -21.63
CA ASP A 158 -24.47 -25.17 -22.06
C ASP A 158 -23.31 -26.16 -21.89
N GLU A 159 -22.15 -25.70 -21.44
CA GLU A 159 -21.01 -26.58 -21.19
C GLU A 159 -21.38 -27.64 -20.15
N THR A 160 -21.06 -28.90 -20.46
CA THR A 160 -21.32 -30.07 -19.61
C THR A 160 -20.05 -30.57 -18.91
N LYS A 161 -18.89 -30.07 -19.35
CA LYS A 161 -17.57 -30.37 -18.79
C LYS A 161 -16.89 -29.05 -18.43
N PRO A 162 -16.82 -28.68 -17.14
CA PRO A 162 -16.12 -27.47 -16.72
C PRO A 162 -14.62 -27.53 -17.06
N PRO A 163 -14.00 -26.41 -17.45
CA PRO A 163 -12.56 -26.34 -17.65
C PRO A 163 -11.83 -26.45 -16.31
N MET A 164 -10.65 -27.06 -16.34
CA MET A 164 -9.79 -27.24 -15.17
C MET A 164 -9.30 -25.89 -14.65
N ARG A 165 -9.39 -25.68 -13.33
CA ARG A 165 -8.92 -24.46 -12.65
C ARG A 165 -7.86 -24.78 -11.63
N LEU A 166 -6.81 -23.97 -11.59
CA LEU A 166 -5.82 -23.99 -10.52
C LEU A 166 -6.16 -22.91 -9.48
N GLU A 167 -6.54 -23.34 -8.29
CA GLU A 167 -6.94 -22.51 -7.16
C GLU A 167 -5.80 -22.47 -6.13
N ALA A 168 -5.51 -21.27 -5.61
CA ALA A 168 -4.66 -21.07 -4.45
C ALA A 168 -5.45 -20.32 -3.36
N SER A 169 -5.18 -20.66 -2.10
CA SER A 169 -5.89 -20.13 -0.94
C SER A 169 -5.68 -18.63 -0.74
N GLN A 170 -4.54 -18.11 -1.21
CA GLN A 170 -4.11 -16.73 -1.09
C GLN A 170 -3.09 -16.40 -2.18
N PRO A 171 -2.83 -15.12 -2.48
CA PRO A 171 -1.92 -14.73 -3.56
C PRO A 171 -0.44 -14.72 -3.16
N VAL A 172 -0.10 -14.81 -1.88
CA VAL A 172 1.30 -14.82 -1.45
C VAL A 172 1.79 -16.26 -1.34
N LEU A 173 2.71 -16.64 -2.22
CA LEU A 173 3.21 -18.00 -2.35
C LEU A 173 4.46 -18.22 -1.51
N MET A 174 4.51 -19.36 -0.84
CA MET A 174 5.73 -19.94 -0.28
C MET A 174 6.65 -20.45 -1.38
N LEU A 175 7.92 -20.73 -1.01
CA LEU A 175 8.89 -21.27 -1.96
C LEU A 175 8.48 -22.64 -2.52
N ASP A 176 7.91 -23.53 -1.70
CA ASP A 176 7.43 -24.85 -2.13
C ASP A 176 6.26 -24.71 -3.12
N GLU A 177 5.34 -23.79 -2.86
CA GLU A 177 4.21 -23.48 -3.75
C GLU A 177 4.66 -22.95 -5.12
N LEU A 178 5.70 -22.11 -5.16
CA LEU A 178 6.25 -21.65 -6.44
C LEU A 178 6.92 -22.81 -7.22
N GLU A 179 7.65 -23.69 -6.55
CA GLU A 179 8.28 -24.84 -7.21
C GLU A 179 7.24 -25.86 -7.72
N GLN A 180 6.08 -25.97 -7.05
CA GLN A 180 4.92 -26.68 -7.58
C GLN A 180 4.43 -26.06 -8.89
N LEU A 181 4.32 -24.72 -8.96
CA LEU A 181 3.95 -24.02 -10.20
C LEU A 181 4.97 -24.22 -11.32
N LYS A 182 6.27 -24.21 -11.02
CA LYS A 182 7.32 -24.54 -12.02
C LYS A 182 7.22 -25.99 -12.50
N SER A 183 6.79 -26.90 -11.64
CA SER A 183 6.61 -28.33 -11.94
C SER A 183 5.20 -28.69 -12.40
N ILE A 184 4.34 -27.71 -12.67
CA ILE A 184 2.88 -27.91 -12.81
C ILE A 184 2.51 -28.86 -13.95
N ALA A 185 3.30 -28.90 -15.03
CA ALA A 185 3.08 -29.82 -16.14
C ALA A 185 3.16 -31.29 -15.73
N LYS A 186 4.09 -31.62 -14.84
CA LYS A 186 4.20 -32.98 -14.28
C LYS A 186 3.05 -33.26 -13.30
N LEU A 187 2.68 -32.28 -12.48
CA LEU A 187 1.65 -32.44 -11.45
C LEU A 187 0.22 -32.54 -12.02
N THR A 188 0.00 -32.00 -13.22
CA THR A 188 -1.33 -31.93 -13.86
C THR A 188 -1.42 -32.73 -15.16
N ASN A 189 -0.44 -33.61 -15.44
CA ASN A 189 -0.38 -34.39 -16.69
C ASN A 189 -0.49 -33.51 -17.95
N ASN A 190 0.28 -32.41 -17.99
CA ASN A 190 0.36 -31.42 -19.06
C ASN A 190 -0.90 -30.58 -19.32
N GLN A 191 -1.90 -30.62 -18.44
CA GLN A 191 -3.08 -29.74 -18.55
C GLN A 191 -2.72 -28.28 -18.23
N TYR A 192 -1.83 -28.09 -17.26
CA TYR A 192 -1.19 -26.81 -16.99
C TYR A 192 0.27 -26.84 -17.42
N LYS A 193 0.77 -25.71 -17.90
CA LYS A 193 2.16 -25.52 -18.31
C LYS A 193 2.61 -24.14 -17.88
N SER A 194 3.74 -24.09 -17.19
CA SER A 194 4.36 -22.84 -16.76
C SER A 194 5.62 -22.52 -17.56
N MET A 195 5.86 -21.22 -17.79
CA MET A 195 7.10 -20.70 -18.35
C MET A 195 7.68 -19.69 -17.36
N VAL A 196 8.97 -19.83 -17.04
CA VAL A 196 9.71 -18.82 -16.28
C VAL A 196 10.34 -17.84 -17.26
N LEU A 197 9.99 -16.56 -17.13
CA LEU A 197 10.55 -15.46 -17.91
C LEU A 197 11.49 -14.67 -17.00
N ASP A 198 12.76 -14.60 -17.40
CA ASP A 198 13.77 -13.81 -16.70
C ASP A 198 13.49 -12.31 -16.91
N ILE A 199 13.28 -11.58 -15.80
CA ILE A 199 13.07 -10.12 -15.82
C ILE A 199 14.34 -9.34 -15.45
N THR A 200 15.51 -9.88 -15.82
CA THR A 200 16.81 -9.23 -15.66
C THR A 200 17.49 -8.99 -17.00
N TYR A 201 18.45 -8.07 -17.04
CA TYR A 201 19.24 -7.76 -18.23
C TYR A 201 20.70 -7.47 -17.89
N PRO A 202 21.64 -7.60 -18.85
CA PRO A 202 23.07 -7.42 -18.57
C PRO A 202 23.39 -6.02 -18.06
N ALA A 203 24.10 -5.93 -16.93
CA ALA A 203 24.48 -4.67 -16.29
C ALA A 203 25.38 -3.80 -17.17
N THR A 204 26.17 -4.42 -18.05
CA THR A 204 27.05 -3.73 -19.02
C THR A 204 26.30 -2.88 -20.03
N GLN A 205 25.01 -3.12 -20.25
CA GLN A 205 24.19 -2.35 -21.18
C GLN A 205 23.55 -1.11 -20.54
N GLY A 206 23.68 -0.91 -19.23
CA GLY A 206 23.22 0.28 -18.54
C GLY A 206 21.70 0.48 -18.57
N LYS A 207 21.26 1.71 -18.35
CA LYS A 207 19.83 2.06 -18.28
C LYS A 207 19.13 1.99 -19.64
N GLU A 208 19.89 2.22 -20.71
CA GLU A 208 19.40 2.31 -22.09
C GLU A 208 18.78 0.99 -22.57
N ALA A 209 19.17 -0.14 -21.96
CA ALA A 209 18.65 -1.46 -22.29
C ALA A 209 17.28 -1.78 -21.67
N MET A 210 16.80 -1.02 -20.68
CA MET A 210 15.58 -1.38 -19.96
C MET A 210 14.35 -1.46 -20.90
N ALA A 211 14.22 -0.51 -21.83
CA ALA A 211 13.13 -0.51 -22.80
C ALA A 211 13.14 -1.78 -23.68
N ALA A 212 14.31 -2.14 -24.21
CA ALA A 212 14.48 -3.33 -25.05
C ALA A 212 14.26 -4.63 -24.26
N ALA A 213 14.69 -4.67 -22.99
CA ALA A 213 14.48 -5.82 -22.12
C ALA A 213 12.99 -6.04 -21.84
N ILE A 214 12.23 -4.98 -21.54
CA ILE A 214 10.77 -5.05 -21.36
C ILE A 214 10.08 -5.52 -22.66
N ALA A 215 10.48 -4.98 -23.82
CA ALA A 215 9.95 -5.41 -25.11
C ALA A 215 10.25 -6.90 -25.40
N SER A 216 11.43 -7.38 -25.01
CA SER A 216 11.80 -8.79 -25.15
C SER A 216 10.94 -9.69 -24.25
N ILE A 217 10.67 -9.28 -23.02
CA ILE A 217 9.87 -10.08 -22.05
C ILE A 217 8.41 -10.14 -22.50
N THR A 218 7.83 -9.01 -22.90
CA THR A 218 6.44 -8.93 -23.38
C THR A 218 6.23 -9.76 -24.64
N SER A 219 7.18 -9.70 -25.60
CA SER A 219 7.15 -10.56 -26.79
C SER A 219 7.32 -12.06 -26.45
N ALA A 220 8.24 -12.40 -25.53
CA ALA A 220 8.42 -13.77 -25.07
C ALA A 220 7.18 -14.31 -24.34
N ALA A 221 6.51 -13.46 -23.54
CA ALA A 221 5.26 -13.77 -22.88
C ALA A 221 4.14 -14.06 -23.88
N GLU A 222 3.95 -13.21 -24.88
CA GLU A 222 2.98 -13.43 -25.97
C GLU A 222 3.24 -14.76 -26.66
N LYS A 223 4.49 -15.01 -27.08
CA LYS A 223 4.87 -16.26 -27.73
C LYS A 223 4.62 -17.48 -26.83
N ALA A 224 4.97 -17.41 -25.55
CA ALA A 224 4.73 -18.50 -24.61
C ALA A 224 3.24 -18.82 -24.49
N VAL A 225 2.36 -17.81 -24.44
CA VAL A 225 0.91 -18.06 -24.41
C VAL A 225 0.42 -18.68 -25.71
N GLN A 226 0.93 -18.24 -26.86
CA GLN A 226 0.62 -18.84 -28.16
C GLN A 226 1.11 -20.30 -28.27
N ASP A 227 2.24 -20.62 -27.64
CA ASP A 227 2.80 -21.98 -27.54
C ASP A 227 2.04 -22.86 -26.51
N GLY A 228 1.00 -22.33 -25.87
CA GLY A 228 0.11 -23.05 -24.96
C GLY A 228 0.57 -23.08 -23.50
N TYR A 229 1.48 -22.19 -23.09
CA TYR A 229 1.79 -21.96 -21.68
C TYR A 229 0.68 -21.14 -21.03
N ASN A 230 0.08 -21.68 -19.98
CA ASN A 230 -1.08 -21.10 -19.31
C ASN A 230 -0.76 -20.55 -17.90
N ILE A 231 0.51 -20.57 -17.51
CA ILE A 231 1.06 -19.83 -16.38
C ILE A 231 2.38 -19.18 -16.83
N LEU A 232 2.51 -17.87 -16.65
CA LEU A 232 3.77 -17.14 -16.82
C LEU A 232 4.30 -16.74 -15.45
N ILE A 233 5.57 -17.02 -15.20
CA ILE A 233 6.27 -16.67 -13.97
C ILE A 233 7.36 -15.65 -14.32
N LEU A 234 7.15 -14.39 -13.96
CA LEU A 234 8.16 -13.34 -14.09
C LEU A 234 9.13 -13.43 -12.91
N SER A 235 10.42 -13.71 -13.17
CA SER A 235 11.39 -13.99 -12.11
C SER A 235 12.65 -13.12 -12.20
N ASP A 236 13.01 -12.47 -11.10
CA ASP A 236 14.25 -11.67 -10.98
C ASP A 236 15.39 -12.41 -10.26
N ARG A 237 15.28 -13.74 -10.08
CA ARG A 237 16.31 -14.57 -9.39
C ARG A 237 17.69 -14.53 -10.05
N ALA A 238 17.76 -14.21 -11.34
CA ALA A 238 19.02 -14.07 -12.06
C ALA A 238 19.77 -12.77 -11.73
N MET A 239 19.20 -11.88 -10.89
CA MET A 239 19.85 -10.67 -10.42
C MET A 239 21.12 -11.05 -9.65
N GLY A 240 22.24 -10.45 -10.07
CA GLY A 240 23.56 -10.64 -9.50
C GLY A 240 24.53 -9.62 -10.12
N ALA A 241 25.83 -9.68 -9.81
CA ALA A 241 26.77 -8.62 -10.20
C ALA A 241 26.69 -8.19 -11.68
N GLU A 242 26.47 -9.14 -12.60
CA GLU A 242 26.43 -8.91 -14.05
C GLU A 242 25.01 -8.65 -14.61
N ARG A 243 23.95 -8.72 -13.80
CA ARG A 243 22.56 -8.64 -14.25
C ARG A 243 21.69 -7.76 -13.35
N VAL A 244 21.13 -6.70 -13.92
CA VAL A 244 20.22 -5.77 -13.24
C VAL A 244 18.79 -6.30 -13.35
N ALA A 245 18.04 -6.22 -12.26
CA ALA A 245 16.61 -6.55 -12.27
C ALA A 245 15.78 -5.39 -12.84
N ILE A 246 14.84 -5.69 -13.73
CA ILE A 246 13.76 -4.76 -14.07
C ILE A 246 12.86 -4.65 -12.82
N PRO A 247 12.43 -3.45 -12.42
CA PRO A 247 11.47 -3.31 -11.33
C PRO A 247 10.26 -4.23 -11.55
N ALA A 248 10.01 -5.15 -10.60
CA ALA A 248 9.02 -6.21 -10.80
C ALA A 248 7.61 -5.68 -11.08
N LEU A 249 7.25 -4.53 -10.50
CA LEU A 249 6.00 -3.83 -10.80
C LEU A 249 5.90 -3.40 -12.27
N LEU A 250 6.99 -2.87 -12.84
CA LEU A 250 7.05 -2.46 -14.24
C LEU A 250 6.96 -3.67 -15.17
N ALA A 251 7.72 -4.74 -14.88
CA ALA A 251 7.68 -5.97 -15.67
C ALA A 251 6.29 -6.62 -15.64
N CYS A 252 5.66 -6.66 -14.46
CA CYS A 252 4.31 -7.18 -14.26
C CYS A 252 3.28 -6.41 -15.07
N SER A 253 3.24 -5.08 -14.90
CA SER A 253 2.26 -4.23 -15.57
C SER A 253 2.45 -4.21 -17.09
N ALA A 254 3.70 -4.09 -17.58
CA ALA A 254 4.00 -4.14 -19.01
C ALA A 254 3.56 -5.47 -19.65
N THR A 255 3.82 -6.60 -18.98
CA THR A 255 3.39 -7.93 -19.45
C THR A 255 1.87 -8.06 -19.42
N HIS A 256 1.22 -7.59 -18.36
CA HIS A 256 -0.24 -7.59 -18.24
C HIS A 256 -0.89 -6.81 -19.38
N GLU A 257 -0.51 -5.55 -19.57
CA GLU A 257 -1.05 -4.66 -20.60
C GLU A 257 -0.80 -5.20 -22.00
N HIS A 258 0.40 -5.70 -22.29
CA HIS A 258 0.73 -6.30 -23.58
C HIS A 258 -0.19 -7.49 -23.91
N LEU A 259 -0.38 -8.40 -22.95
CA LEU A 259 -1.26 -9.55 -23.13
C LEU A 259 -2.74 -9.16 -23.22
N VAL A 260 -3.17 -8.07 -22.56
CA VAL A 260 -4.53 -7.52 -22.70
C VAL A 260 -4.73 -6.98 -24.11
N LYS A 261 -3.80 -6.15 -24.60
CA LYS A 261 -3.82 -5.60 -25.96
C LYS A 261 -3.79 -6.68 -27.04
N ALA A 262 -3.06 -7.77 -26.81
CA ALA A 262 -3.02 -8.94 -27.69
C ALA A 262 -4.23 -9.88 -27.58
N GLY A 263 -5.15 -9.66 -26.63
CA GLY A 263 -6.31 -10.54 -26.40
C GLY A 263 -5.94 -11.91 -25.79
N LEU A 264 -4.78 -12.00 -25.14
CA LEU A 264 -4.22 -13.25 -24.60
C LEU A 264 -4.25 -13.32 -23.06
N ARG A 265 -4.50 -12.22 -22.34
CA ARG A 265 -4.45 -12.20 -20.87
C ARG A 265 -5.43 -13.17 -20.21
N THR A 266 -6.56 -13.46 -20.84
CA THR A 266 -7.54 -14.45 -20.33
C THR A 266 -7.08 -15.90 -20.49
N SER A 267 -6.05 -16.15 -21.29
CA SER A 267 -5.57 -17.50 -21.61
C SER A 267 -4.42 -17.97 -20.70
N THR A 268 -3.93 -17.11 -19.82
CA THR A 268 -2.79 -17.42 -18.96
C THR A 268 -2.90 -16.73 -17.60
N GLY A 269 -2.25 -17.31 -16.59
CA GLY A 269 -2.04 -16.68 -15.30
C GLY A 269 -0.70 -15.97 -15.21
N LEU A 270 -0.61 -14.94 -14.38
CA LEU A 270 0.62 -14.16 -14.20
C LEU A 270 1.08 -14.23 -12.75
N VAL A 271 2.27 -14.78 -12.53
CA VAL A 271 2.91 -14.95 -11.23
C VAL A 271 4.21 -14.17 -11.18
N VAL A 272 4.48 -13.51 -10.06
CA VAL A 272 5.70 -12.71 -9.88
C VAL A 272 6.58 -13.35 -8.80
N ASP A 273 7.77 -13.81 -9.18
CA ASP A 273 8.80 -14.36 -8.29
C ASP A 273 9.89 -13.29 -8.11
N THR A 274 9.76 -12.47 -7.07
CA THR A 274 10.55 -11.23 -6.94
C THR A 274 11.28 -11.08 -5.61
N GLY A 275 12.49 -10.53 -5.67
CA GLY A 275 13.25 -10.08 -4.52
C GLY A 275 12.83 -8.69 -4.01
N SER A 276 12.02 -7.94 -4.77
CA SER A 276 11.67 -6.54 -4.43
C SER A 276 10.44 -6.37 -3.53
N ALA A 277 9.53 -7.36 -3.48
CA ALA A 277 8.29 -7.27 -2.74
C ALA A 277 8.50 -7.60 -1.25
N ARG A 278 8.24 -6.62 -0.38
CA ARG A 278 8.48 -6.73 1.08
C ARG A 278 7.40 -6.07 1.94
N GLU A 279 6.74 -5.04 1.43
CA GLU A 279 5.64 -4.36 2.12
C GLU A 279 4.28 -4.79 1.57
N VAL A 280 3.24 -4.74 2.40
CA VAL A 280 1.84 -4.96 1.99
C VAL A 280 1.50 -4.16 0.73
N HIS A 281 1.99 -2.92 0.64
CA HIS A 281 1.75 -2.06 -0.52
C HIS A 281 2.33 -2.62 -1.82
N HIS A 282 3.49 -3.29 -1.78
CA HIS A 282 4.12 -3.89 -2.97
C HIS A 282 3.25 -5.01 -3.54
N PHE A 283 2.73 -5.89 -2.66
CA PHE A 283 1.81 -6.96 -3.07
C PHE A 283 0.49 -6.40 -3.60
N ALA A 284 -0.06 -5.35 -2.97
CA ALA A 284 -1.26 -4.69 -3.46
C ALA A 284 -1.06 -4.05 -4.84
N LEU A 285 0.11 -3.45 -5.11
CA LEU A 285 0.43 -2.90 -6.42
C LEU A 285 0.56 -4.01 -7.47
N LEU A 286 1.36 -5.05 -7.19
CA LEU A 286 1.51 -6.19 -8.11
C LEU A 286 0.15 -6.83 -8.44
N ALA A 287 -0.72 -6.99 -7.45
CA ALA A 287 -2.09 -7.45 -7.65
C ALA A 287 -2.89 -6.48 -8.54
N GLY A 288 -2.91 -5.19 -8.20
CA GLY A 288 -3.65 -4.17 -8.92
C GLY A 288 -3.25 -4.01 -10.39
N TYR A 289 -2.03 -4.42 -10.74
CA TYR A 289 -1.50 -4.42 -12.12
C TYR A 289 -1.38 -5.83 -12.74
N GLY A 290 -2.09 -6.82 -12.17
CA GLY A 290 -2.43 -8.05 -12.88
C GLY A 290 -1.69 -9.31 -12.43
N ALA A 291 -0.88 -9.27 -11.36
CA ALA A 291 -0.35 -10.47 -10.74
C ALA A 291 -1.48 -11.24 -10.02
N GLU A 292 -1.60 -12.53 -10.30
CA GLU A 292 -2.55 -13.44 -9.62
C GLU A 292 -1.93 -14.05 -8.37
N ALA A 293 -0.60 -14.12 -8.33
CA ALA A 293 0.17 -14.57 -7.19
C ALA A 293 1.59 -13.99 -7.19
N VAL A 294 2.20 -13.87 -6.01
CA VAL A 294 3.54 -13.30 -5.80
C VAL A 294 4.33 -14.20 -4.83
N CYS A 295 5.54 -14.60 -5.22
CA CYS A 295 6.50 -15.27 -4.35
C CYS A 295 7.64 -14.30 -3.99
N PRO A 296 7.74 -13.85 -2.72
CA PRO A 296 8.77 -12.92 -2.26
C PRO A 296 10.04 -13.68 -1.82
N TRP A 297 10.77 -14.24 -2.78
CA TRP A 297 11.86 -15.18 -2.47
C TRP A 297 12.95 -14.61 -1.55
N LEU A 298 13.31 -13.33 -1.71
CA LEU A 298 14.35 -12.70 -0.92
C LEU A 298 13.93 -12.48 0.54
N ILE A 299 12.63 -12.31 0.80
CA ILE A 299 12.11 -12.24 2.17
C ILE A 299 12.35 -13.54 2.90
N PHE A 300 12.07 -14.68 2.26
CA PHE A 300 12.27 -15.98 2.88
C PHE A 300 13.74 -16.28 3.17
N GLU A 301 14.67 -15.87 2.30
CA GLU A 301 16.11 -15.94 2.60
C GLU A 301 16.52 -14.99 3.73
N THR A 302 15.94 -13.79 3.78
CA THR A 302 16.20 -12.84 4.87
C THR A 302 15.72 -13.38 6.23
N ILE A 303 14.55 -14.03 6.27
CA ILE A 303 13.97 -14.60 7.49
C ILE A 303 14.84 -15.72 8.08
N LYS A 304 15.57 -16.49 7.25
CA LYS A 304 16.51 -17.51 7.74
C LYS A 304 17.57 -16.93 8.67
N GLY A 305 17.99 -15.68 8.44
CA GLY A 305 18.93 -14.97 9.30
C GLY A 305 18.30 -14.29 10.54
N MET A 306 16.97 -14.21 10.61
CA MET A 306 16.24 -13.46 11.66
C MET A 306 15.56 -14.36 12.69
N SER A 307 15.09 -15.55 12.28
CA SER A 307 14.30 -16.45 13.12
C SER A 307 14.91 -17.84 13.17
N ALA A 308 15.04 -18.40 14.38
CA ALA A 308 15.47 -19.78 14.60
C ALA A 308 14.50 -20.80 13.98
N ASP A 309 13.19 -20.49 13.98
CA ASP A 309 12.18 -21.23 13.20
C ASP A 309 11.79 -20.39 11.98
N SER A 310 12.54 -20.57 10.90
CA SER A 310 12.30 -19.82 9.65
C SER A 310 10.99 -20.23 8.98
N TYR A 311 10.52 -21.47 9.17
CA TYR A 311 9.27 -21.92 8.56
C TYR A 311 8.06 -21.23 9.19
N GLN A 312 8.02 -21.16 10.52
CA GLN A 312 6.99 -20.39 11.22
C GLN A 312 7.09 -18.90 10.91
N GLY A 313 8.31 -18.35 10.81
CA GLY A 313 8.54 -16.96 10.40
C GLY A 313 7.97 -16.65 9.02
N ASN A 314 8.19 -17.53 8.04
CA ASN A 314 7.61 -17.42 6.70
C ASN A 314 6.08 -17.43 6.74
N LYS A 315 5.47 -18.34 7.51
CA LYS A 315 4.02 -18.40 7.71
C LYS A 315 3.45 -17.12 8.32
N ASN A 316 4.13 -16.57 9.32
CA ASN A 316 3.73 -15.31 9.95
C ASN A 316 3.81 -14.15 8.96
N PHE A 317 4.90 -14.04 8.20
CA PHE A 317 5.03 -13.02 7.16
C PHE A 317 3.87 -13.08 6.15
N VAL A 318 3.60 -14.27 5.63
CA VAL A 318 2.51 -14.49 4.67
C VAL A 318 1.15 -14.12 5.28
N LYS A 319 0.89 -14.50 6.54
CA LYS A 319 -0.32 -14.10 7.27
C LYS A 319 -0.42 -12.57 7.43
N ALA A 320 0.68 -11.89 7.73
CA ALA A 320 0.73 -10.44 7.89
C ALA A 320 0.38 -9.73 6.58
N VAL A 321 0.96 -10.17 5.46
CA VAL A 321 0.66 -9.63 4.13
C VAL A 321 -0.80 -9.89 3.75
N SER A 322 -1.32 -11.09 4.01
CA SER A 322 -2.72 -11.44 3.76
C SER A 322 -3.69 -10.53 4.54
N LYS A 323 -3.48 -10.33 5.85
CA LYS A 323 -4.25 -9.35 6.63
C LYS A 323 -4.13 -7.93 6.07
N GLY A 324 -2.92 -7.55 5.66
CA GLY A 324 -2.66 -6.26 5.02
C GLY A 324 -3.42 -6.08 3.70
N LEU A 325 -3.52 -7.13 2.87
CA LEU A 325 -4.30 -7.09 1.62
C LEU A 325 -5.79 -6.90 1.88
N TYR A 326 -6.37 -7.60 2.88
CA TYR A 326 -7.75 -7.34 3.30
C TYR A 326 -7.93 -5.87 3.68
N LYS A 327 -7.03 -5.31 4.48
CA LYS A 327 -7.06 -3.89 4.83
C LYS A 327 -7.00 -2.97 3.61
N VAL A 328 -6.10 -3.21 2.66
CA VAL A 328 -5.96 -2.35 1.48
C VAL A 328 -7.22 -2.42 0.60
N MET A 329 -7.74 -3.62 0.34
CA MET A 329 -8.95 -3.81 -0.46
C MET A 329 -10.18 -3.18 0.21
N SER A 330 -10.28 -3.30 1.53
CA SER A 330 -11.44 -2.80 2.29
C SER A 330 -11.54 -1.27 2.28
N LYS A 331 -10.44 -0.54 2.07
CA LYS A 331 -10.44 0.94 1.90
C LYS A 331 -11.31 1.42 0.74
N MET A 332 -11.47 0.60 -0.30
CA MET A 332 -12.35 0.87 -1.44
C MET A 332 -13.66 0.08 -1.37
N GLY A 333 -13.89 -0.68 -0.30
CA GLY A 333 -15.04 -1.57 -0.15
C GLY A 333 -14.99 -2.79 -1.08
N ILE A 334 -13.79 -3.23 -1.50
CA ILE A 334 -13.61 -4.41 -2.33
C ILE A 334 -13.45 -5.65 -1.45
N SER A 335 -14.27 -6.68 -1.69
CA SER A 335 -14.28 -7.89 -0.86
C SER A 335 -13.36 -9.01 -1.35
N THR A 336 -13.09 -9.11 -2.66
CA THR A 336 -12.37 -10.26 -3.23
C THR A 336 -11.09 -9.87 -3.97
N TYR A 337 -10.03 -10.65 -3.77
CA TYR A 337 -8.75 -10.45 -4.47
C TYR A 337 -8.92 -10.55 -5.98
N GLN A 338 -9.79 -11.45 -6.45
CA GLN A 338 -10.12 -11.60 -7.87
C GLN A 338 -10.68 -10.32 -8.51
N SER A 339 -11.47 -9.55 -7.76
CA SER A 339 -11.98 -8.25 -8.24
C SER A 339 -10.94 -7.14 -8.13
N TYR A 340 -10.00 -7.26 -7.19
CA TYR A 340 -8.93 -6.29 -7.00
C TYR A 340 -7.79 -6.46 -8.02
N CYS A 341 -7.53 -7.70 -8.46
CA CYS A 341 -6.50 -8.03 -9.43
C CYS A 341 -6.77 -7.34 -10.78
N GLY A 342 -5.83 -6.51 -11.24
CA GLY A 342 -5.98 -5.71 -12.46
C GLY A 342 -6.88 -4.47 -12.35
N ALA A 343 -7.41 -4.14 -11.16
CA ALA A 343 -8.34 -3.03 -10.99
C ALA A 343 -7.68 -1.64 -10.89
N GLN A 344 -6.34 -1.58 -10.76
CA GLN A 344 -5.56 -0.33 -10.73
C GLN A 344 -6.08 0.72 -9.72
N ILE A 345 -6.34 0.32 -8.47
CA ILE A 345 -6.87 1.21 -7.40
C ILE A 345 -5.78 2.12 -6.80
N PHE A 346 -5.09 2.86 -7.68
CA PHE A 346 -3.94 3.68 -7.34
C PHE A 346 -3.92 5.01 -8.12
N GLU A 347 -3.29 6.02 -7.53
CA GLU A 347 -2.89 7.26 -8.22
C GLU A 347 -1.36 7.31 -8.30
N ALA A 348 -0.81 7.67 -9.46
CA ALA A 348 0.61 7.89 -9.65
C ALA A 348 0.97 9.36 -9.42
N ILE A 349 1.96 9.62 -8.56
CA ILE A 349 2.46 10.96 -8.26
C ILE A 349 3.95 11.02 -8.62
N GLY A 350 4.29 11.87 -9.59
CA GLY A 350 5.66 12.08 -10.04
C GLY A 350 6.10 11.16 -11.18
N LEU A 351 5.17 10.52 -11.88
CA LEU A 351 5.40 9.75 -13.10
C LEU A 351 4.80 10.52 -14.28
N ASN A 352 5.51 10.64 -15.40
CA ASN A 352 4.97 11.36 -16.56
C ASN A 352 3.89 10.56 -17.31
N THR A 353 3.01 11.29 -18.01
CA THR A 353 1.87 10.70 -18.72
C THR A 353 2.31 9.65 -19.74
N LYS A 354 3.36 9.90 -20.52
CA LYS A 354 3.87 8.95 -21.54
C LYS A 354 4.24 7.59 -20.92
N PHE A 355 4.90 7.59 -19.76
CA PHE A 355 5.29 6.36 -19.06
C PHE A 355 4.06 5.62 -18.51
N VAL A 356 3.10 6.34 -17.95
CA VAL A 356 1.86 5.76 -17.41
C VAL A 356 0.99 5.20 -18.53
N GLU A 357 0.81 5.93 -19.63
CA GLU A 357 0.03 5.46 -20.78
C GLU A 357 0.59 4.18 -21.40
N GLU A 358 1.92 4.03 -21.42
CA GLU A 358 2.57 2.85 -22.00
C GLU A 358 2.50 1.63 -21.08
N TYR A 359 2.84 1.80 -19.80
CA TYR A 359 3.09 0.68 -18.88
C TYR A 359 2.04 0.49 -17.79
N PHE A 360 1.23 1.50 -17.49
CA PHE A 360 0.23 1.50 -16.42
C PHE A 360 -1.09 2.13 -16.93
N THR A 361 -1.49 1.74 -18.15
CA THR A 361 -2.59 2.36 -18.89
C THR A 361 -3.87 2.41 -18.05
N GLY A 362 -4.42 3.61 -17.83
CA GLY A 362 -5.64 3.82 -17.03
C GLY A 362 -5.38 4.46 -15.65
N THR A 363 -4.15 4.41 -15.16
CA THR A 363 -3.77 5.06 -13.90
C THR A 363 -3.73 6.59 -14.04
N ILE A 364 -4.29 7.30 -13.07
CA ILE A 364 -4.30 8.76 -13.04
C ILE A 364 -2.91 9.27 -12.62
N THR A 365 -2.39 10.27 -13.33
CA THR A 365 -1.24 11.05 -12.88
C THR A 365 -1.45 12.54 -13.13
N ASN A 366 -1.68 13.30 -12.05
CA ASN A 366 -1.93 14.75 -12.13
C ASN A 366 -0.64 15.57 -11.98
N ILE A 367 0.37 14.99 -11.34
CA ILE A 367 1.67 15.60 -11.10
C ILE A 367 2.69 14.72 -11.81
N GLU A 368 3.17 15.21 -12.95
CA GLU A 368 4.16 14.51 -13.75
C GLU A 368 5.55 14.53 -13.10
N GLY A 369 6.45 13.72 -13.64
CA GLY A 369 7.85 13.70 -13.25
C GLY A 369 8.66 12.75 -14.10
N ILE A 370 9.19 11.71 -13.46
CA ILE A 370 10.12 10.77 -14.09
C ILE A 370 9.42 9.86 -15.11
N GLY A 371 10.19 9.35 -16.06
CA GLY A 371 9.76 8.31 -17.00
C GLY A 371 10.68 7.10 -16.97
N LEU A 372 10.60 6.27 -18.01
CA LEU A 372 11.36 5.02 -18.10
C LEU A 372 12.87 5.22 -17.90
N ASP A 373 13.46 6.24 -18.53
CA ASP A 373 14.90 6.47 -18.47
C ASP A 373 15.40 6.73 -17.03
N GLN A 374 14.63 7.48 -16.25
CA GLN A 374 14.96 7.77 -14.85
C GLN A 374 14.66 6.58 -13.95
N VAL A 375 13.56 5.84 -14.16
CA VAL A 375 13.29 4.59 -13.44
C VAL A 375 14.42 3.57 -13.67
N ALA A 376 14.92 3.50 -14.90
CA ALA A 376 16.06 2.66 -15.26
C ALA A 376 17.37 3.14 -14.60
N GLU A 377 17.62 4.44 -14.58
CA GLU A 377 18.75 5.04 -13.86
C GLU A 377 18.70 4.70 -12.36
N GLU A 378 17.53 4.81 -11.71
CA GLU A 378 17.39 4.46 -10.29
C GLU A 378 17.71 2.99 -10.01
N ALA A 379 17.23 2.07 -10.86
CA ALA A 379 17.53 0.65 -10.75
C ALA A 379 19.04 0.37 -10.92
N VAL A 380 19.68 0.98 -11.91
CA VAL A 380 21.13 0.83 -12.15
C VAL A 380 21.95 1.45 -11.01
N ARG A 381 21.52 2.57 -10.43
CA ARG A 381 22.21 3.19 -9.28
C ARG A 381 22.16 2.30 -8.05
N LEU A 382 21.00 1.72 -7.74
CA LEU A 382 20.85 0.75 -6.65
C LEU A 382 21.73 -0.48 -6.87
N HIS A 383 21.71 -1.04 -8.09
CA HIS A 383 22.56 -2.15 -8.48
C HIS A 383 24.05 -1.84 -8.30
N THR A 384 24.48 -0.70 -8.84
CA THR A 384 25.89 -0.26 -8.76
C THR A 384 26.33 -0.05 -7.32
N ALA A 385 25.47 0.48 -6.46
CA ALA A 385 25.76 0.64 -5.04
C ALA A 385 25.93 -0.72 -4.34
N ALA A 386 25.07 -1.68 -4.65
CA ALA A 386 25.08 -3.02 -4.07
C ALA A 386 26.34 -3.84 -4.41
N PHE A 387 26.86 -3.69 -5.62
CA PHE A 387 28.09 -4.36 -6.08
C PHE A 387 29.31 -3.43 -6.10
N GLY A 388 29.20 -2.28 -5.43
CA GLY A 388 30.24 -1.27 -5.35
C GLY A 388 31.24 -1.54 -4.23
N THR A 389 32.19 -0.62 -4.06
CA THR A 389 33.23 -0.69 -3.03
C THR A 389 32.98 0.28 -1.87
N ASP A 390 31.74 0.75 -1.68
CA ASP A 390 31.40 1.67 -0.60
C ASP A 390 31.67 0.99 0.77
N PRO A 391 32.61 1.52 1.58
CA PRO A 391 32.95 0.92 2.87
C PRO A 391 31.78 0.84 3.86
N VAL A 392 30.78 1.72 3.74
CA VAL A 392 29.60 1.75 4.60
C VAL A 392 28.67 0.58 4.27
N LEU A 393 28.49 0.30 2.98
CA LEU A 393 27.59 -0.76 2.50
C LEU A 393 28.26 -2.13 2.47
N ALA A 394 29.59 -2.20 2.49
CA ALA A 394 30.34 -3.46 2.41
C ALA A 394 29.95 -4.53 3.45
N ASN A 395 29.45 -4.13 4.63
CA ASN A 395 29.07 -5.07 5.70
C ASN A 395 27.68 -4.80 6.30
N SER A 396 26.91 -3.86 5.74
CA SER A 396 25.60 -3.51 6.30
C SER A 396 24.67 -2.89 5.26
N LEU A 397 23.36 -3.07 5.43
CA LEU A 397 22.38 -2.33 4.64
C LEU A 397 22.44 -0.83 4.96
N ASP A 398 21.96 0.00 4.02
CA ASP A 398 21.73 1.41 4.29
C ASP A 398 20.81 1.55 5.52
N ALA A 399 21.08 2.56 6.34
CA ALA A 399 20.34 2.79 7.57
C ALA A 399 18.85 3.09 7.31
N GLY A 400 18.48 3.51 6.10
CA GLY A 400 17.17 3.99 5.73
C GLY A 400 16.97 5.42 6.20
N GLY A 401 15.76 5.72 6.65
CA GLY A 401 15.31 7.03 7.09
C GLY A 401 14.02 7.45 6.40
N GLU A 402 13.17 6.50 5.97
CA GLU A 402 11.84 6.80 5.41
C GLU A 402 10.81 6.96 6.54
N TYR A 403 10.96 6.13 7.58
CA TYR A 403 10.00 6.03 8.68
C TYR A 403 10.40 6.88 9.89
N ALA A 404 11.70 7.14 10.07
CA ALA A 404 12.22 7.93 11.15
C ALA A 404 13.41 8.80 10.70
N PHE A 405 13.47 10.02 11.20
CA PHE A 405 14.58 10.92 10.91
C PHE A 405 15.93 10.31 11.28
N ARG A 406 16.87 10.32 10.31
CA ARG A 406 18.28 9.96 10.51
C ARG A 406 19.17 11.02 9.85
N ILE A 407 20.32 11.29 10.44
CA ILE A 407 21.27 12.32 9.95
C ILE A 407 21.73 12.05 8.51
N ARG A 408 21.88 10.77 8.12
CA ARG A 408 22.22 10.34 6.75
C ARG A 408 21.03 9.70 6.02
N GLY A 409 19.81 9.91 6.53
CA GLY A 409 18.57 9.31 6.02
C GLY A 409 17.91 10.11 4.92
N GLU A 410 16.64 9.84 4.66
CA GLU A 410 15.81 10.72 3.83
C GLU A 410 15.64 12.08 4.50
N GLU A 411 15.33 13.08 3.70
CA GLU A 411 15.01 14.39 4.20
C GLU A 411 13.61 14.41 4.83
N HIS A 412 13.54 14.86 6.10
CA HIS A 412 12.30 15.07 6.85
C HIS A 412 12.03 16.55 7.12
N THR A 413 10.75 16.94 7.05
CA THR A 413 10.31 18.31 7.32
C THR A 413 10.58 18.68 8.78
N TRP A 414 10.33 17.73 9.69
CA TRP A 414 10.63 17.88 11.10
C TRP A 414 12.01 17.33 11.42
N THR A 415 12.95 18.24 11.69
CA THR A 415 14.29 17.91 12.17
C THR A 415 14.45 18.27 13.65
N PRO A 416 15.37 17.63 14.40
CA PRO A 416 15.66 17.99 15.79
C PRO A 416 15.96 19.48 15.97
N GLU A 417 16.65 20.10 15.01
CA GLU A 417 16.96 21.53 15.02
C GLU A 417 15.69 22.37 14.87
N SER A 418 14.85 22.08 13.88
CA SER A 418 13.60 22.82 13.67
C SER A 418 12.67 22.75 14.89
N ILE A 419 12.56 21.58 15.52
CA ILE A 419 11.76 21.36 16.72
C ILE A 419 12.33 22.14 17.90
N ALA A 420 13.64 22.07 18.12
CA ALA A 420 14.30 22.77 19.22
C ALA A 420 14.13 24.30 19.10
N LYS A 421 14.25 24.86 17.89
CA LYS A 421 14.04 26.29 17.63
C LYS A 421 12.59 26.71 17.87
N LEU A 422 11.62 25.93 17.38
CA LEU A 422 10.20 26.21 17.62
C LEU A 422 9.85 26.17 19.11
N GLN A 423 10.35 25.16 19.84
CA GLN A 423 10.12 25.05 21.29
C GLN A 423 10.76 26.20 22.06
N ASN A 424 11.99 26.59 21.72
CA ASN A 424 12.66 27.71 22.38
C ASN A 424 11.93 29.03 22.11
N ALA A 425 11.59 29.31 20.85
CA ALA A 425 10.89 30.53 20.46
C ALA A 425 9.56 30.71 21.21
N THR A 426 8.77 29.64 21.33
CA THR A 426 7.46 29.67 22.00
C THR A 426 7.58 29.74 23.53
N ARG A 427 8.56 29.06 24.15
CA ARG A 427 8.78 29.08 25.60
C ARG A 427 9.37 30.40 26.11
N THR A 428 10.27 31.02 25.34
CA THR A 428 10.97 32.25 25.75
C THR A 428 10.36 33.53 25.16
N ASN A 429 9.33 33.38 24.31
CA ASN A 429 8.69 34.48 23.59
C ASN A 429 9.67 35.32 22.74
N GLN A 430 10.66 34.66 22.14
CA GLN A 430 11.69 35.30 21.30
C GLN A 430 11.35 35.18 19.82
N PHE A 431 10.92 36.29 19.22
CA PHE A 431 10.53 36.32 17.81
C PHE A 431 11.70 36.08 16.85
N ASP A 432 12.92 36.49 17.18
CA ASP A 432 14.08 36.24 16.32
C ASP A 432 14.41 34.73 16.22
N THR A 433 14.28 33.98 17.31
CA THR A 433 14.37 32.51 17.30
C THR A 433 13.26 31.88 16.45
N TYR A 434 12.06 32.47 16.42
CA TYR A 434 10.99 32.04 15.51
C TYR A 434 11.34 32.30 14.04
N LYS A 435 11.99 33.43 13.71
CA LYS A 435 12.47 33.69 12.34
C LYS A 435 13.51 32.67 11.90
N GLU A 436 14.40 32.24 12.80
CA GLU A 436 15.34 31.14 12.51
C GLU A 436 14.60 29.84 12.21
N TYR A 437 13.63 29.45 13.05
CA TYR A 437 12.76 28.30 12.77
C TYR A 437 12.03 28.43 11.42
N ALA A 438 11.38 29.58 11.18
CA ALA A 438 10.64 29.83 9.96
C ALA A 438 11.55 29.77 8.73
N LYS A 439 12.79 30.27 8.83
CA LYS A 439 13.79 30.12 7.78
C LYS A 439 14.16 28.66 7.53
N LEU A 440 14.39 27.86 8.58
CA LEU A 440 14.67 26.42 8.43
C LEU A 440 13.55 25.67 7.70
N ILE A 441 12.28 26.03 7.97
CA ILE A 441 11.10 25.43 7.33
C ILE A 441 10.83 26.00 5.92
N ASN A 442 11.12 27.28 5.70
CA ASN A 442 10.81 27.97 4.43
C ASN A 442 11.93 27.87 3.40
N ASP A 443 13.19 27.65 3.82
CA ASP A 443 14.31 27.32 2.94
C ASP A 443 14.17 25.90 2.33
N GLN A 444 12.96 25.34 2.32
CA GLN A 444 12.51 24.18 1.53
C GLN A 444 12.45 24.45 0.02
N THR A 445 12.58 25.70 -0.45
CA THR A 445 12.78 25.97 -1.88
C THR A 445 14.13 25.40 -2.38
N ARG A 446 15.09 25.16 -1.48
CA ARG A 446 16.39 24.51 -1.77
C ARG A 446 16.40 23.02 -1.45
N ARG A 447 15.63 22.60 -0.43
CA ARG A 447 15.40 21.19 -0.08
C ARG A 447 14.04 20.81 -0.65
N HIS A 448 14.01 20.44 -1.93
CA HIS A 448 12.79 20.04 -2.63
C HIS A 448 12.14 18.86 -1.90
N MET A 449 11.15 19.15 -1.04
CA MET A 449 10.51 18.13 -0.21
C MET A 449 8.99 18.10 -0.38
N THR A 450 8.40 19.27 -0.59
CA THR A 450 6.95 19.45 -0.75
C THR A 450 6.66 20.19 -2.04
N LEU A 451 5.51 19.90 -2.66
CA LEU A 451 5.09 20.56 -3.90
C LEU A 451 4.94 22.08 -3.72
N ARG A 452 4.46 22.53 -2.55
CA ARG A 452 4.34 23.97 -2.25
C ARG A 452 5.68 24.70 -2.31
N GLY A 453 6.80 24.00 -2.07
CA GLY A 453 8.16 24.55 -2.15
C GLY A 453 8.63 24.80 -3.59
N LEU A 454 7.91 24.32 -4.60
CA LEU A 454 8.19 24.58 -6.01
C LEU A 454 7.53 25.88 -6.52
N PHE A 455 6.67 26.51 -5.71
CA PHE A 455 5.98 27.74 -6.09
C PHE A 455 6.68 28.97 -5.51
N GLU A 456 6.73 30.05 -6.29
CA GLU A 456 7.09 31.38 -5.82
C GLU A 456 5.86 32.30 -5.83
N VAL A 457 5.73 33.14 -4.80
CA VAL A 457 4.64 34.12 -4.72
C VAL A 457 4.98 35.31 -5.62
N LYS A 458 4.24 35.47 -6.72
CA LYS A 458 4.35 36.66 -7.58
C LYS A 458 3.70 37.87 -6.89
N PRO A 459 4.42 38.97 -6.65
CA PRO A 459 3.83 40.17 -6.06
C PRO A 459 2.72 40.74 -6.95
N ALA A 460 1.60 41.12 -6.33
CA ALA A 460 0.47 41.77 -7.03
C ALA A 460 0.69 43.27 -7.26
N GLY A 461 1.70 43.87 -6.63
CA GLY A 461 2.01 45.30 -6.70
C GLY A 461 3.17 45.67 -5.78
N ALA A 462 3.33 46.97 -5.51
CA ALA A 462 4.31 47.46 -4.56
C ALA A 462 3.99 46.99 -3.13
N ALA A 463 5.03 46.80 -2.31
CA ALA A 463 4.87 46.46 -0.91
C ALA A 463 4.12 47.58 -0.16
N ILE A 464 3.22 47.19 0.73
CA ILE A 464 2.47 48.10 1.59
C ILE A 464 3.09 48.19 2.99
N PRO A 465 2.86 49.28 3.73
CA PRO A 465 3.20 49.37 5.15
C PRO A 465 2.53 48.27 5.99
N LEU A 466 3.21 47.76 7.03
CA LEU A 466 2.71 46.64 7.84
C LEU A 466 1.45 46.99 8.65
N ASP A 467 1.29 48.26 9.03
CA ASP A 467 0.10 48.79 9.71
C ASP A 467 -1.15 48.82 8.81
N ALA A 468 -0.98 48.75 7.48
CA ALA A 468 -2.07 48.57 6.54
C ALA A 468 -2.51 47.10 6.38
N VAL A 469 -1.78 46.14 6.96
CA VAL A 469 -2.13 44.72 6.95
C VAL A 469 -3.15 44.40 8.04
N GLU A 470 -4.03 43.44 7.79
CA GLU A 470 -4.98 42.93 8.78
C GLU A 470 -4.26 42.57 10.11
N PRO A 471 -4.74 43.03 11.27
CA PRO A 471 -4.10 42.74 12.55
C PRO A 471 -4.02 41.23 12.84
N ALA A 472 -2.91 40.79 13.45
CA ALA A 472 -2.70 39.37 13.79
C ALA A 472 -3.86 38.77 14.61
N LYS A 473 -4.47 39.55 15.52
CA LYS A 473 -5.63 39.14 16.34
C LYS A 473 -6.88 38.76 15.51
N GLU A 474 -7.01 39.27 14.29
CA GLU A 474 -8.11 38.93 13.38
C GLU A 474 -7.73 37.74 12.51
N ILE A 475 -6.47 37.67 12.06
CA ILE A 475 -5.94 36.54 11.28
C ILE A 475 -6.04 35.23 12.05
N VAL A 476 -5.64 35.21 13.33
CA VAL A 476 -5.62 33.98 14.15
C VAL A 476 -7.01 33.37 14.38
N LYS A 477 -8.09 34.13 14.21
CA LYS A 477 -9.47 33.60 14.28
C LYS A 477 -9.77 32.61 13.15
N ARG A 478 -8.98 32.63 12.08
CA ARG A 478 -9.06 31.67 10.96
C ARG A 478 -8.32 30.37 11.26
N PHE A 479 -7.49 30.33 12.30
CA PHE A 479 -6.73 29.14 12.66
C PHE A 479 -7.59 28.15 13.44
N ALA A 480 -7.39 26.88 13.14
CA ALA A 480 -7.95 25.78 13.90
C ALA A 480 -6.83 24.80 14.25
N THR A 481 -6.83 24.29 15.49
CA THR A 481 -5.99 23.11 15.79
C THR A 481 -6.61 21.89 15.13
N GLY A 482 -5.79 20.97 14.64
CA GLY A 482 -6.25 19.71 14.07
C GLY A 482 -7.06 18.87 15.08
N ALA A 483 -7.87 17.95 14.56
CA ALA A 483 -8.67 17.02 15.35
C ALA A 483 -7.76 15.94 15.97
N MET A 484 -7.41 16.09 17.24
CA MET A 484 -6.61 15.12 17.99
C MET A 484 -7.43 14.58 19.15
N SER A 485 -7.65 13.27 19.18
CA SER A 485 -8.58 12.66 20.14
C SER A 485 -8.01 12.63 21.56
N LEU A 486 -8.87 12.89 22.55
CA LEU A 486 -8.59 12.54 23.93
C LEU A 486 -8.38 11.01 24.01
N GLY A 487 -7.21 10.59 24.50
CA GLY A 487 -6.76 9.19 24.47
C GLY A 487 -5.59 8.93 23.51
N SER A 488 -5.51 9.66 22.38
CA SER A 488 -4.27 9.72 21.58
C SER A 488 -3.26 10.71 22.16
N ILE A 489 -3.77 11.80 22.74
CA ILE A 489 -3.01 12.78 23.52
C ILE A 489 -3.57 12.87 24.93
N SER A 490 -2.76 13.39 25.85
CA SER A 490 -3.13 13.53 27.25
C SER A 490 -4.22 14.59 27.46
N THR A 491 -4.93 14.51 28.59
CA THR A 491 -5.96 15.48 28.99
C THR A 491 -5.40 16.90 29.01
N GLU A 492 -4.18 17.08 29.50
CA GLU A 492 -3.49 18.36 29.60
C GLU A 492 -3.20 18.93 28.22
N ALA A 493 -2.67 18.11 27.30
CA ALA A 493 -2.37 18.55 25.95
C ALA A 493 -3.65 18.98 25.22
N HIS A 494 -4.70 18.16 25.30
CA HIS A 494 -6.01 18.44 24.67
C HIS A 494 -6.65 19.72 25.22
N THR A 495 -6.69 19.85 26.55
CA THR A 495 -7.27 21.01 27.23
C THR A 495 -6.44 22.28 26.96
N THR A 496 -5.11 22.19 26.95
CA THR A 496 -4.22 23.32 26.65
C THR A 496 -4.51 23.90 25.27
N LEU A 497 -4.69 23.05 24.27
CA LEU A 497 -4.99 23.49 22.90
C LEU A 497 -6.33 24.24 22.85
N ALA A 498 -7.36 23.70 23.50
CA ALA A 498 -8.68 24.33 23.52
C ALA A 498 -8.65 25.69 24.24
N ILE A 499 -8.05 25.77 25.44
CA ILE A 499 -7.89 27.03 26.17
C ILE A 499 -7.13 28.05 25.30
N ALA A 500 -6.03 27.65 24.67
CA ALA A 500 -5.22 28.54 23.85
C ALA A 500 -6.02 29.10 22.65
N MET A 501 -6.74 28.23 21.93
CA MET A 501 -7.53 28.64 20.77
C MET A 501 -8.72 29.52 21.16
N ASN A 502 -9.41 29.19 22.25
CA ASN A 502 -10.53 29.99 22.76
C ASN A 502 -10.07 31.39 23.19
N ARG A 503 -8.91 31.50 23.86
CA ARG A 503 -8.32 32.80 24.27
C ARG A 503 -7.99 33.71 23.08
N ILE A 504 -7.58 33.15 21.95
CA ILE A 504 -7.26 33.94 20.73
C ILE A 504 -8.44 34.07 19.77
N GLY A 505 -9.61 33.52 20.11
CA GLY A 505 -10.81 33.52 19.25
C GLY A 505 -10.69 32.62 18.01
N GLY A 506 -9.75 31.68 18.01
CA GLY A 506 -9.65 30.62 17.01
C GLY A 506 -10.54 29.43 17.37
N LYS A 507 -10.28 28.27 16.74
CA LYS A 507 -11.08 27.05 16.96
C LYS A 507 -10.19 25.88 17.38
N SER A 508 -10.67 25.05 18.30
CA SER A 508 -10.12 23.72 18.55
C SER A 508 -11.08 22.64 18.04
N ASN A 509 -10.62 21.40 17.99
CA ASN A 509 -11.41 20.27 17.54
C ASN A 509 -11.21 19.10 18.52
N THR A 510 -12.31 18.49 18.96
CA THR A 510 -12.34 17.43 19.97
C THR A 510 -11.64 16.16 19.53
N GLY A 511 -11.54 15.93 18.22
CA GLY A 511 -11.18 14.63 17.67
C GLY A 511 -12.26 13.57 17.92
N GLU A 512 -11.87 12.30 17.75
CA GLU A 512 -12.79 11.15 17.76
C GLU A 512 -13.06 10.58 19.18
N GLY A 513 -12.36 11.08 20.21
CA GLY A 513 -12.39 10.53 21.57
C GLY A 513 -13.52 11.07 22.45
N GLY A 514 -14.36 11.96 21.92
CA GLY A 514 -15.35 12.70 22.72
C GLY A 514 -14.72 13.78 23.61
N GLU A 515 -15.53 14.35 24.51
CA GLU A 515 -15.12 15.44 25.39
C GLU A 515 -15.76 15.32 26.77
N ASP A 516 -15.06 15.81 27.80
CA ASP A 516 -15.55 15.81 29.17
C ASP A 516 -16.58 16.92 29.38
N GLN A 517 -17.79 16.57 29.83
CA GLN A 517 -18.88 17.52 30.07
C GLN A 517 -18.52 18.66 31.03
N LYS A 518 -17.57 18.44 31.94
CA LYS A 518 -17.08 19.48 32.85
C LYS A 518 -16.42 20.66 32.14
N ARG A 519 -15.96 20.46 30.89
CA ARG A 519 -15.32 21.50 30.08
C ARG A 519 -16.32 22.45 29.43
N PHE A 520 -17.59 22.09 29.38
CA PHE A 520 -18.63 22.91 28.75
C PHE A 520 -18.97 24.17 29.54
N ILE A 521 -18.51 24.26 30.79
CA ILE A 521 -18.82 25.36 31.71
C ILE A 521 -17.66 26.36 31.67
N PRO A 522 -17.91 27.63 31.24
CA PRO A 522 -16.90 28.67 31.30
C PRO A 522 -16.44 28.95 32.73
N ILE A 523 -15.16 29.30 32.86
CA ILE A 523 -14.51 29.57 34.15
C ILE A 523 -14.94 30.93 34.68
N SER A 524 -15.51 30.96 35.89
CA SER A 524 -16.02 32.20 36.51
C SER A 524 -14.97 32.94 37.37
N SER A 525 -13.99 32.24 37.89
CA SER A 525 -12.88 32.79 38.69
C SER A 525 -11.59 32.04 38.39
N ASP A 526 -10.44 32.70 38.59
CA ASP A 526 -9.13 32.07 38.44
C ASP A 526 -9.05 30.76 39.25
N THR A 527 -8.62 29.71 38.59
CA THR A 527 -8.63 28.33 39.11
C THR A 527 -7.60 27.50 38.35
N THR A 528 -7.65 26.18 38.49
CA THR A 528 -6.78 25.28 37.74
C THR A 528 -7.56 24.15 37.08
N VAL A 529 -6.96 23.52 36.06
CA VAL A 529 -7.57 22.35 35.41
C VAL A 529 -7.77 21.20 36.41
N ALA A 530 -6.90 21.06 37.42
CA ALA A 530 -7.05 20.06 38.49
C ALA A 530 -8.37 20.22 39.25
N ASP A 531 -8.74 21.46 39.56
CA ASP A 531 -9.91 21.78 40.38
C ASP A 531 -11.22 21.50 39.63
N ILE A 532 -11.20 21.62 38.29
CA ILE A 532 -12.38 21.35 37.46
C ILE A 532 -12.46 19.87 37.08
N ILE A 533 -11.45 19.35 36.38
CA ILE A 533 -11.49 18.00 35.80
C ILE A 533 -11.24 16.93 36.87
N GLY A 534 -10.40 17.24 37.86
CA GLY A 534 -10.02 16.39 38.99
C GLY A 534 -8.52 16.08 38.99
N ALA A 535 -7.86 16.27 40.13
CA ALA A 535 -6.42 16.05 40.28
C ALA A 535 -5.96 14.62 39.99
N SER A 536 -6.83 13.61 40.16
CA SER A 536 -6.52 12.21 39.82
C SER A 536 -6.51 11.92 38.30
N ARG A 537 -6.90 12.89 37.48
CA ARG A 537 -7.04 12.75 36.02
C ARG A 537 -6.03 13.59 35.25
N ILE A 538 -5.15 14.30 35.96
CA ILE A 538 -4.11 15.12 35.36
C ILE A 538 -2.77 14.97 36.08
N GLU A 539 -1.70 15.00 35.32
CA GLU A 539 -0.28 14.94 35.74
C GLU A 539 0.35 16.34 35.83
N SER A 540 -0.16 17.30 35.04
CA SER A 540 0.34 18.68 35.05
C SER A 540 -0.80 19.66 35.19
N ASN A 541 -0.72 20.51 36.22
CA ASN A 541 -1.78 21.46 36.52
C ASN A 541 -1.64 22.75 35.70
N ILE A 542 -2.66 23.09 34.93
CA ILE A 542 -2.66 24.26 34.04
C ILE A 542 -3.51 25.37 34.68
N PRO A 543 -2.98 26.60 34.81
CA PRO A 543 -3.73 27.72 35.37
C PRO A 543 -4.81 28.22 34.38
N LEU A 544 -6.00 28.43 34.93
CA LEU A 544 -7.16 28.98 34.24
C LEU A 544 -7.47 30.38 34.79
N LYS A 545 -7.93 31.26 33.91
CA LYS A 545 -8.36 32.62 34.22
C LYS A 545 -9.87 32.73 34.12
N ALA A 546 -10.45 33.68 34.86
CA ALA A 546 -11.84 34.06 34.67
C ALA A 546 -12.11 34.40 33.19
N GLY A 547 -13.16 33.80 32.62
CA GLY A 547 -13.55 33.92 31.22
C GLY A 547 -12.96 32.87 30.27
N ASP A 548 -12.03 32.02 30.73
CA ASP A 548 -11.56 30.91 29.92
C ASP A 548 -12.69 29.89 29.67
N SER A 549 -12.68 29.29 28.48
CA SER A 549 -13.41 28.06 28.18
C SER A 549 -12.39 26.99 27.84
N MET A 550 -12.59 25.80 28.41
CA MET A 550 -11.78 24.62 28.11
C MET A 550 -12.22 23.92 26.85
#